data_AF-A0A960DV73-F1
#
_entry.id   AF-A0A960DV73-F1
#
_cell.length_a   1.000
_cell.length_b   1.000
_cell.length_c   1.000
_cell.angle_alpha   90.00
_cell.angle_beta   90.00
_cell.angle_gamma   90.00
#
_symmetry.space_group_name_H-M   'P 1'
#
loop_
_entity.id
_entity.type
_entity.pdbx_description
1 polymer ?
#
loop_
_entity_poly.entity_id
_entity_poly.type
_entity_poly.pdbx_seq_one_letter_code
_entity_poly.pdbx_strand_id
1 'polypeptide(L)'
;NAFILKPSEKDPSTALLLAELVAQAGLPAGVFNVVNGDKEAVDAILHHPDIAAVSFVGSTPIARYIYETGTQQGKRVQALGGAKNHMLVLPDADLELTA
;
A
#
# COMPACT_ATOMS: atom_id res chain seq x y z
N ASN A 1 0.08 10.35 -13.52
CA ASN A 1 -1.04 9.66 -12.82
C ASN A 1 -1.62 10.61 -11.80
N ALA A 2 -2.94 10.57 -11.58
CA ALA A 2 -3.52 10.97 -10.31
C ALA A 2 -3.47 9.77 -9.34
N PHE A 3 -3.54 10.03 -8.05
CA PHE A 3 -3.38 9.01 -7.01
C PHE A 3 -4.48 9.09 -5.96
N ILE A 4 -4.92 7.91 -5.52
CA ILE A 4 -5.86 7.72 -4.42
C ILE A 4 -5.14 6.88 -3.37
N LEU A 5 -4.87 7.47 -2.22
CA LEU A 5 -4.32 6.80 -1.05
C LEU A 5 -5.46 6.36 -0.13
N LYS A 6 -5.61 5.05 0.07
CA LYS A 6 -6.39 4.49 1.18
C LYS A 6 -5.41 4.05 2.27
N PRO A 7 -5.20 4.85 3.35
CA PRO A 7 -4.30 4.48 4.43
C PRO A 7 -4.94 3.49 5.41
N SER A 8 -4.15 2.96 6.34
CA SER A 8 -4.66 2.18 7.47
C SER A 8 -5.61 3.05 8.32
N GLU A 9 -6.75 2.48 8.69
CA GLU A 9 -7.75 3.11 9.56
C GLU A 9 -7.27 3.26 11.02
N LYS A 10 -6.19 2.58 11.41
CA LYS A 10 -5.66 2.61 12.78
C LYS A 10 -4.82 3.85 13.07
N ASP A 11 -4.22 4.43 12.04
CA ASP A 11 -3.21 5.48 12.14
C ASP A 11 -3.20 6.41 10.90
N PRO A 12 -4.35 6.98 10.49
CA PRO A 12 -4.46 7.71 9.23
C PRO A 12 -3.85 9.13 9.25
N SER A 13 -3.53 9.67 10.44
CA SER A 13 -3.18 11.08 10.62
C SER A 13 -1.99 11.55 9.78
N THR A 14 -0.95 10.72 9.64
CA THR A 14 0.24 11.07 8.83
C THR A 14 -0.10 11.18 7.34
N ALA A 15 -0.97 10.32 6.83
CA ALA A 15 -1.40 10.37 5.44
C ALA A 15 -2.23 11.64 5.14
N LEU A 16 -3.08 12.04 6.08
CA LEU A 16 -3.85 13.28 5.98
C LEU A 16 -2.96 14.52 6.03
N LEU A 17 -2.01 14.58 6.97
CA LEU A 17 -1.04 15.66 7.04
C LEU A 17 -0.21 15.76 5.74
N LEU A 18 0.23 14.62 5.18
CA LEU A 18 0.93 14.61 3.91
C LEU A 18 0.09 15.19 2.78
N ALA A 19 -1.21 14.88 2.73
CA ALA A 19 -2.12 15.44 1.72
C ALA A 19 -2.20 16.98 1.80
N GLU A 20 -2.28 17.53 3.01
CA GLU A 20 -2.27 18.97 3.26
C GLU A 20 -0.94 19.61 2.81
N LEU A 21 0.19 19.00 3.18
CA LEU A 21 1.51 19.49 2.80
C LEU A 21 1.73 19.45 1.28
N VAL A 22 1.25 18.40 0.62
CA VAL A 22 1.30 18.26 -0.84
C VAL A 22 0.47 19.34 -1.53
N ALA A 23 -0.71 19.66 -0.98
CA ALA A 23 -1.52 20.77 -1.48
C ALA A 23 -0.83 22.12 -1.27
N GLN A 24 -0.22 22.36 -0.11
CA GLN A 24 0.55 23.57 0.18
C GLN A 24 1.78 23.73 -0.72
N ALA A 25 2.40 22.62 -1.12
CA ALA A 25 3.49 22.61 -2.08
C ALA A 25 3.06 22.96 -3.52
N GLY A 26 1.76 23.13 -3.76
CA GLY A 26 1.22 23.58 -5.05
C GLY A 26 0.79 22.46 -5.99
N LEU A 27 0.63 21.23 -5.50
CA LEU A 27 0.09 20.16 -6.33
C LEU A 27 -1.37 20.48 -6.73
N PRO A 28 -1.76 20.38 -8.00
CA PRO A 28 -3.13 20.65 -8.42
C PRO A 28 -4.15 19.77 -7.68
N ALA A 29 -5.30 20.37 -7.34
CA ALA A 29 -6.40 19.66 -6.69
C ALA A 29 -6.83 18.43 -7.50
N GLY A 30 -7.10 17.32 -6.80
CA GLY A 30 -7.52 16.05 -7.41
C GLY A 30 -6.37 15.17 -7.90
N VAL A 31 -5.12 15.65 -7.94
CA VAL A 31 -3.96 14.82 -8.34
C VAL A 31 -3.55 13.85 -7.21
N PHE A 32 -3.68 14.25 -5.95
CA PHE A 32 -3.47 13.39 -4.79
C PHE A 32 -4.68 13.47 -3.87
N ASN A 33 -5.34 12.32 -3.65
CA ASN A 33 -6.54 12.22 -2.83
C ASN A 33 -6.31 11.19 -1.74
N VAL A 34 -6.80 11.45 -0.53
CA VAL A 34 -6.83 10.47 0.56
C VAL A 34 -8.27 10.09 0.83
N VAL A 35 -8.56 8.79 0.78
CA VAL A 35 -9.89 8.24 1.09
C VAL A 35 -9.72 7.28 2.25
N ASN A 36 -10.24 7.65 3.42
CA ASN A 36 -10.30 6.74 4.56
C ASN A 36 -11.43 5.72 4.38
N GLY A 37 -11.33 4.60 5.07
CA GLY A 37 -12.35 3.55 5.03
C GLY A 37 -11.77 2.24 5.52
N ASP A 38 -12.40 1.14 5.17
CA ASP A 38 -11.97 -0.22 5.48
C ASP A 38 -11.98 -1.09 4.21
N LYS A 39 -12.43 -2.35 4.32
CA LYS A 39 -12.62 -3.24 3.18
C LYS A 39 -13.57 -2.65 2.12
N GLU A 40 -14.61 -1.93 2.49
CA GLU A 40 -15.57 -1.38 1.52
C GLU A 40 -14.87 -0.41 0.55
N ALA A 41 -14.02 0.46 1.08
CA ALA A 41 -13.22 1.40 0.28
C ALA A 41 -12.22 0.65 -0.63
N VAL A 42 -11.61 -0.44 -0.14
CA VAL A 42 -10.72 -1.28 -0.94
C VAL A 42 -11.48 -1.94 -2.09
N ASP A 43 -12.65 -2.53 -1.81
CA ASP A 43 -13.46 -3.20 -2.82
C ASP A 43 -13.94 -2.20 -3.88
N ALA A 44 -14.33 -0.99 -3.47
CA ALA A 44 -14.66 0.08 -4.41
C ALA A 44 -13.49 0.42 -5.34
N ILE A 45 -12.26 0.53 -4.80
CA ILE A 45 -11.04 0.76 -5.61
C ILE A 45 -10.79 -0.38 -6.60
N LEU A 46 -10.92 -1.64 -6.15
CA LEU A 46 -10.67 -2.81 -6.98
C LEU A 46 -11.67 -2.92 -8.16
N HIS A 47 -12.92 -2.52 -7.96
CA HIS A 47 -13.98 -2.64 -8.96
C HIS A 47 -14.18 -1.37 -9.80
N HIS A 48 -13.61 -0.22 -9.42
CA HIS A 48 -13.76 1.00 -10.20
C HIS A 48 -13.11 0.85 -11.59
N PRO A 49 -13.84 1.11 -12.70
CA PRO A 49 -13.32 0.88 -14.06
C PRO A 49 -12.18 1.83 -14.43
N ASP A 50 -12.19 3.07 -13.92
CA ASP A 50 -11.19 4.09 -14.26
C ASP A 50 -9.86 3.94 -13.50
N ILE A 51 -9.77 3.05 -12.51
CA ILE A 51 -8.52 2.80 -11.78
C ILE A 51 -7.68 1.78 -12.56
N ALA A 52 -6.62 2.24 -13.22
CA ALA A 52 -5.80 1.38 -14.07
C ALA A 52 -4.82 0.46 -13.32
N ALA A 53 -4.44 0.83 -12.09
CA ALA A 53 -3.42 0.11 -11.31
C ALA A 53 -3.64 0.21 -9.80
N VAL A 54 -3.22 -0.82 -9.07
CA VAL A 54 -3.29 -0.91 -7.61
C VAL A 54 -1.94 -1.33 -7.05
N SER A 55 -1.48 -0.63 -6.01
CA SER A 55 -0.31 -0.99 -5.21
C SER A 55 -0.77 -1.25 -3.77
N PHE A 56 -0.35 -2.38 -3.22
CA PHE A 56 -0.71 -2.81 -1.88
C PHE A 56 0.51 -3.28 -1.09
N VAL A 57 0.52 -2.94 0.20
CA VAL A 57 1.46 -3.46 1.20
C VAL A 57 0.66 -3.82 2.45
N GLY A 58 0.79 -5.06 2.92
CA GLY A 58 0.09 -5.51 4.12
C GLY A 58 0.23 -7.02 4.35
N SER A 59 -0.76 -7.64 4.97
CA SER A 59 -0.72 -9.07 5.28
C SER A 59 -0.84 -9.94 4.02
N THR A 60 -0.22 -11.12 4.03
CA THR A 60 -0.23 -12.06 2.89
C THR A 60 -1.65 -12.46 2.44
N PRO A 61 -2.62 -12.74 3.34
CA PRO A 61 -3.99 -13.05 2.91
C PRO A 61 -4.65 -11.91 2.13
N ILE A 62 -4.42 -10.66 2.54
CA ILE A 62 -5.02 -9.49 1.89
C ILE A 62 -4.28 -9.13 0.60
N ALA A 63 -2.96 -9.25 0.57
CA ALA A 63 -2.16 -9.09 -0.65
C ALA A 63 -2.63 -10.04 -1.75
N ARG A 64 -2.89 -11.31 -1.40
CA ARG A 64 -3.43 -12.32 -2.31
C ARG A 64 -4.81 -11.91 -2.83
N TYR A 65 -5.72 -11.52 -1.95
CA TYR A 65 -7.06 -11.05 -2.33
C TYR A 65 -7.01 -9.89 -3.33
N ILE A 66 -6.23 -8.85 -3.02
CA ILE A 66 -6.08 -7.66 -3.88
C ILE A 66 -5.46 -8.02 -5.23
N TYR A 67 -4.44 -8.88 -5.23
CA TYR A 67 -3.80 -9.33 -6.46
C TYR A 67 -4.78 -10.11 -7.36
N GLU A 68 -5.45 -11.12 -6.82
CA GLU A 68 -6.40 -11.95 -7.56
C GLU A 68 -7.59 -11.13 -8.07
N THR A 69 -8.24 -10.34 -7.20
CA THR A 69 -9.40 -9.52 -7.59
C THR A 69 -9.01 -8.40 -8.55
N GLY A 70 -7.92 -7.67 -8.29
CA GLY A 70 -7.50 -6.56 -9.15
C GLY A 70 -7.11 -7.01 -10.56
N THR A 71 -6.38 -8.13 -10.67
CA THR A 71 -6.00 -8.69 -11.98
C THR A 71 -7.19 -9.27 -12.74
N GLN A 72 -8.18 -9.87 -12.06
CA GLN A 72 -9.46 -10.28 -12.67
C GLN A 72 -10.24 -9.08 -13.25
N GLN A 73 -10.12 -7.90 -12.64
CA GLN A 73 -10.70 -6.65 -13.14
C GLN A 73 -9.82 -5.95 -14.20
N GLY A 74 -8.78 -6.62 -14.71
CA GLY A 74 -7.90 -6.11 -15.76
C GLY A 74 -6.87 -5.05 -15.30
N LYS A 75 -6.73 -4.84 -13.98
CA LYS A 75 -5.81 -3.84 -13.43
C LYS A 75 -4.38 -4.38 -13.33
N ARG A 76 -3.39 -3.50 -13.44
CA ARG A 76 -2.01 -3.84 -13.06
C ARG A 76 -1.91 -3.84 -11.54
N VAL A 77 -1.42 -4.93 -10.94
CA VAL A 77 -1.34 -5.04 -9.48
C VAL A 77 0.07 -5.37 -9.02
N GLN A 78 0.55 -4.59 -8.07
CA GLN A 78 1.71 -4.90 -7.25
C GLN A 78 1.21 -5.10 -5.81
N ALA A 79 1.48 -6.26 -5.20
CA ALA A 79 1.05 -6.56 -3.84
C ALA A 79 2.19 -7.17 -3.02
N LEU A 80 2.60 -6.50 -1.93
CA LEU A 80 3.57 -7.03 -0.95
C LEU A 80 2.81 -7.61 0.24
N GLY A 81 2.95 -8.91 0.44
CA GLY A 81 2.47 -9.61 1.63
C GLY A 81 3.47 -9.57 2.79
N GLY A 82 3.09 -10.22 3.88
CA GLY A 82 3.98 -10.44 5.01
C GLY A 82 5.13 -11.38 4.63
N ALA A 83 6.26 -11.22 5.32
CA ALA A 83 7.48 -11.99 5.10
C ALA A 83 7.98 -12.62 6.40
N LYS A 84 8.90 -13.58 6.25
CA LYS A 84 9.71 -14.12 7.35
C LYS A 84 11.16 -14.13 6.90
N ASN A 85 11.88 -13.07 7.29
CA ASN A 85 13.27 -12.89 6.89
C ASN A 85 14.16 -13.85 7.65
N HIS A 86 15.14 -14.42 6.97
CA HIS A 86 16.11 -15.35 7.55
C HIS A 86 17.47 -14.67 7.63
N MET A 87 18.19 -14.92 8.72
CA MET A 87 19.59 -14.55 8.87
C MET A 87 20.38 -15.83 9.06
N LEU A 88 21.43 -16.01 8.27
CA LEU A 88 22.35 -17.14 8.40
C LEU A 88 23.60 -16.67 9.14
N VAL A 89 23.95 -17.36 10.23
CA VAL A 89 25.16 -17.10 11.01
C VAL A 89 26.14 -18.22 10.71
N LEU A 90 27.23 -17.89 10.04
CA LEU A 90 28.26 -18.85 9.64
C LEU A 90 29.32 -19.02 10.76
N PRO A 91 30.10 -20.12 10.77
CA PRO A 91 31.07 -20.38 11.84
C PRO A 91 32.14 -19.31 12.02
N ASP A 92 32.40 -18.51 10.99
CA ASP A 92 33.36 -17.41 10.94
C ASP A 92 32.72 -16.02 11.13
N ALA A 93 31.41 -15.97 11.42
CA ALA A 93 30.73 -14.72 11.72
C ALA A 93 31.19 -14.13 13.05
N ASP A 94 31.33 -12.80 13.09
CA ASP A 94 31.51 -12.06 14.34
C ASP A 94 30.23 -12.13 15.16
N LEU A 95 30.26 -12.87 16.27
CA LEU A 95 29.08 -13.11 17.11
C LEU A 95 28.64 -11.89 17.91
N GLU A 96 29.54 -10.92 18.18
CA GLU A 96 29.15 -9.68 18.87
C GLU A 96 28.38 -8.75 17.93
N LEU A 97 28.77 -8.69 16.66
CA LEU A 97 28.05 -7.92 15.64
C LEU A 97 26.73 -8.59 15.21
N THR A 98 26.62 -9.90 15.38
CA THR A 98 25.50 -10.69 14.86
C THR A 98 24.30 -10.81 15.81
N ALA A 99 24.53 -10.72 17.12
CA ALA A 99 23.50 -10.90 18.17
C ALA A 99 22.60 -9.66 18.34
#